data_AF-A0AB72ZV14-F1
#
_entry.id   AF-A0AB72ZV14-F1
#
_cell.length_a   1.000
_cell.length_b   1.000
_cell.length_c   1.000
_cell.angle_alpha   90.00
_cell.angle_beta   90.00
_cell.angle_gamma   90.00
#
_symmetry.space_group_name_H-M   'P 1'
#
loop_
_entity.id
_entity.type
_entity.pdbx_description
1 polymer ?
#
loop_
_entity_poly.entity_id
_entity_poly.type
_entity_poly.pdbx_seq_one_letter_code
_entity_poly.pdbx_strand_id
1 'polypeptide(L)'
;MQDLQDFKNDITLILSKDRLETYDNLEQYKENLKLISLITPKISNLEIYLRNALDYCLTQIKGNEWVFDEVSLIPLIEELKEKKKEITHS
;
A
#
# COMPACT_ATOMS: atom_id res chain seq x y z
N MET A 1 9.52 -7.36 28.54
CA MET A 1 8.96 -8.72 28.75
C MET A 1 7.70 -8.93 27.93
N GLN A 2 6.87 -7.88 27.75
CA GLN A 2 5.70 -7.86 26.85
C GLN A 2 6.09 -8.06 25.37
N ASP A 3 7.07 -7.31 24.86
CA ASP A 3 7.51 -7.41 23.45
C ASP A 3 7.97 -8.83 23.05
N LEU A 4 8.56 -9.57 23.99
CA LEU A 4 8.97 -10.96 23.75
C LEU A 4 7.76 -11.91 23.68
N GLN A 5 6.70 -11.62 24.43
CA GLN A 5 5.45 -12.39 24.34
C GLN A 5 4.68 -12.06 23.07
N ASP A 6 4.62 -10.78 22.69
CA ASP A 6 3.98 -10.36 21.44
C ASP A 6 4.68 -11.01 20.24
N PHE A 7 6.02 -10.98 20.22
CA PHE A 7 6.81 -11.70 19.20
C PHE A 7 6.53 -13.21 19.17
N LYS A 8 6.45 -13.87 20.33
CA LYS A 8 6.13 -15.31 20.40
C LYS A 8 4.72 -15.61 19.91
N ASN A 9 3.75 -14.74 20.20
CA ASN A 9 2.38 -14.86 19.74
C ASN A 9 2.29 -14.68 18.23
N ASP A 10 3.02 -13.71 17.65
CA ASP A 10 3.09 -13.50 16.21
C ASP A 10 3.68 -14.73 15.50
N ILE A 11 4.78 -15.29 16.02
CA ILE A 11 5.38 -16.51 15.47
C ILE A 11 4.41 -17.70 15.57
N THR A 12 3.72 -17.85 16.71
CA THR A 12 2.75 -18.93 16.92
C THR A 12 1.56 -18.80 15.98
N LEU A 13 1.09 -17.58 15.72
CA LEU A 13 0.01 -17.30 14.78
C LEU A 13 0.45 -17.54 13.32
N ILE A 14 1.68 -17.13 12.97
CA ILE A 14 2.25 -17.31 11.63
C ILE A 14 2.44 -18.80 11.30
N LEU A 15 2.80 -19.59 12.30
CA LEU A 15 3.05 -21.03 12.20
C LEU A 15 1.86 -21.87 12.69
N SER A 16 0.70 -21.26 12.94
CA SER A 16 -0.45 -21.99 13.46
C SER A 16 -0.92 -23.02 12.45
N LYS A 17 -1.41 -24.15 12.96
CA LYS A 17 -1.93 -25.24 12.13
C LYS A 17 -3.05 -24.73 11.21
N ASP A 18 -3.99 -23.94 11.75
CA ASP A 18 -5.09 -23.35 10.99
C ASP A 18 -4.57 -22.49 9.82
N ARG A 19 -3.53 -21.67 10.04
CA ARG A 19 -2.93 -20.86 8.97
C ARG A 19 -2.20 -21.73 7.95
N LEU A 20 -1.51 -22.78 8.40
CA LEU A 20 -0.82 -23.71 7.51
C LEU A 20 -1.79 -24.57 6.69
N GLU A 21 -2.95 -24.91 7.25
CA GLU A 21 -4.03 -25.65 6.57
C GLU A 21 -4.72 -24.82 5.47
N THR A 22 -4.66 -23.48 5.54
CA THR A 22 -5.10 -22.63 4.41
C THR A 22 -4.14 -22.65 3.22
N TYR A 23 -2.92 -23.16 3.39
CA TYR A 23 -2.03 -23.43 2.27
C TYR A 23 -2.27 -24.86 1.76
N ASP A 24 -3.21 -25.00 0.82
CA ASP A 24 -3.52 -26.28 0.15
C ASP A 24 -2.26 -26.97 -0.42
N ASN A 25 -1.23 -26.20 -0.78
CA ASN A 25 0.04 -26.69 -1.28
C ASN A 25 1.23 -25.84 -0.77
N LEU A 26 2.11 -26.47 0.02
CA LEU A 26 3.30 -25.82 0.58
C LEU A 26 4.29 -25.33 -0.49
N GLU A 27 4.42 -26.02 -1.62
CA GLU A 27 5.27 -25.54 -2.72
C GLU A 27 4.68 -24.31 -3.39
N GLN A 28 3.36 -24.28 -3.59
CA GLN A 28 2.68 -23.09 -4.09
C GLN A 28 2.88 -21.87 -3.16
N TYR A 29 2.87 -22.09 -1.84
CA TYR A 29 3.19 -21.03 -0.88
C TYR A 29 4.63 -20.51 -1.06
N LYS A 30 5.62 -21.40 -1.22
CA LYS A 30 7.02 -20.99 -1.47
C LYS A 30 7.18 -20.26 -2.81
N GLU A 31 6.49 -20.70 -3.85
CA GLU A 31 6.46 -20.02 -5.15
C GLU A 31 5.85 -18.62 -5.04
N ASN A 32 4.77 -18.46 -4.29
CA ASN A 32 4.18 -17.16 -3.99
C ASN A 32 5.17 -16.25 -3.25
N LEU A 33 5.90 -16.77 -2.25
CA LEU A 33 6.93 -16.00 -1.55
C LEU A 33 8.05 -15.55 -2.49
N LYS A 34 8.51 -16.41 -3.41
CA LYS A 34 9.50 -16.05 -4.43
C LYS A 34 8.96 -14.99 -5.39
N LEU A 35 7.71 -15.10 -5.80
CA LEU A 35 7.07 -14.09 -6.64
C LEU A 35 6.99 -12.74 -5.93
N ILE A 36 6.57 -12.74 -4.66
CA ILE A 36 6.51 -11.53 -3.82
C ILE A 36 7.89 -10.88 -3.70
N SER A 37 8.94 -11.66 -3.43
CA SER A 37 10.29 -11.09 -3.31
C SER A 37 10.81 -10.50 -4.62
N LEU A 38 10.44 -11.07 -5.77
CA LEU A 38 10.79 -10.56 -7.09
C LEU A 38 10.02 -9.27 -7.47
N ILE A 39 8.73 -9.18 -7.11
CA ILE A 39 7.87 -8.08 -7.53
C ILE A 39 7.95 -6.88 -6.57
N THR A 40 8.23 -7.10 -5.28
CA THR A 40 8.25 -6.04 -4.26
C THR A 40 9.17 -4.88 -4.64
N PRO A 41 10.43 -5.06 -5.08
CA PRO A 41 11.30 -3.94 -5.46
C PRO A 41 10.74 -3.12 -6.64
N LYS A 42 10.07 -3.79 -7.60
CA LYS A 42 9.45 -3.11 -8.75
C LYS A 42 8.26 -2.27 -8.31
N ILE A 43 7.42 -2.79 -7.42
CA ILE A 43 6.28 -2.06 -6.84
C ILE A 43 6.78 -0.87 -6.02
N SER A 44 7.79 -1.07 -5.17
CA SER A 44 8.38 0.02 -4.37
C SER A 44 8.97 1.13 -5.25
N ASN A 45 9.64 0.79 -6.35
CA ASN A 45 10.13 1.80 -7.30
C ASN A 45 8.99 2.60 -7.94
N LEU A 46 7.89 1.93 -8.33
CA LEU A 46 6.71 2.60 -8.87
C LEU A 46 6.04 3.49 -7.84
N GLU A 47 5.91 3.03 -6.59
CA GLU A 47 5.37 3.80 -5.48
C GLU A 47 6.19 5.08 -5.27
N ILE A 48 7.52 4.98 -5.17
CA ILE A 48 8.41 6.12 -4.98
C ILE A 48 8.27 7.11 -6.14
N TYR A 49 8.27 6.61 -7.39
CA TYR A 49 8.09 7.45 -8.56
C TYR A 49 6.77 8.22 -8.52
N LEU A 50 5.66 7.53 -8.23
CA LEU A 50 4.33 8.14 -8.15
C LEU A 50 4.24 9.17 -7.01
N ARG A 51 4.82 8.86 -5.83
CA ARG A 51 4.88 9.80 -4.71
C ARG A 51 5.65 11.06 -5.09
N ASN A 52 6.81 10.93 -5.73
CA ASN A 52 7.62 12.07 -6.15
C ASN A 52 6.92 12.91 -7.22
N ALA A 53 6.25 12.28 -8.18
CA ALA A 53 5.48 12.98 -9.20
C ALA A 53 4.30 13.74 -8.58
N LEU A 54 3.58 13.11 -7.65
CA LEU A 54 2.49 13.74 -6.92
C LEU A 54 2.98 14.92 -6.07
N ASP A 55 4.06 14.74 -5.32
CA ASP A 55 4.67 15.77 -4.49
C ASP A 55 5.10 16.97 -5.31
N TYR A 56 5.76 16.73 -6.45
CA TYR A 56 6.12 17.80 -7.38
C TYR A 56 4.87 18.57 -7.84
N CYS A 57 3.86 17.88 -8.36
CA CYS A 57 2.63 18.51 -8.86
C CYS A 57 1.91 19.33 -7.80
N LEU A 58 1.74 18.78 -6.59
CA LEU A 58 1.02 19.45 -5.52
C LEU A 58 1.82 20.61 -4.93
N THR A 59 3.14 20.48 -4.84
CA THR A 59 4.02 21.59 -4.48
C THR A 59 3.86 22.76 -5.46
N GLN A 60 3.74 22.49 -6.77
CA GLN A 60 3.50 23.56 -7.75
C GLN A 60 2.12 24.23 -7.61
N ILE A 61 1.07 23.47 -7.25
CA ILE A 61 -0.31 23.96 -7.20
C ILE A 61 -0.66 24.62 -5.86
N LYS A 62 -0.18 24.04 -4.76
CA LYS A 62 -0.57 24.36 -3.37
C LYS A 62 0.57 24.90 -2.52
N GLY A 63 1.82 24.87 -3.02
CA GLY A 63 3.01 25.23 -2.25
C GLY A 63 3.49 24.09 -1.34
N ASN A 64 4.67 24.25 -0.74
CA ASN A 64 5.33 23.20 0.06
C ASN A 64 4.54 22.71 1.29
N GLU A 65 3.54 23.48 1.74
CA GLU A 65 2.77 23.14 2.95
C GLU A 65 1.74 22.03 2.72
N TRP A 66 1.47 21.67 1.45
CA TRP A 66 0.46 20.68 1.07
C TRP A 66 0.66 19.32 1.77
N VAL A 67 1.92 18.96 2.08
CA VAL A 67 2.29 17.67 2.70
C VAL A 67 1.91 17.60 4.19
N PHE A 68 1.67 18.75 4.83
CA PHE A 68 1.42 18.85 6.28
C PHE A 68 -0.07 18.95 6.63
N ASP A 69 -0.94 19.10 5.64
CA ASP A 69 -2.37 19.30 5.88
C ASP A 69 -3.21 18.30 5.06
N GLU A 70 -3.75 17.30 5.75
CA GLU A 70 -4.63 16.29 5.18
C GLU A 70 -5.89 16.91 4.54
N VAL A 71 -6.31 18.10 5.02
CA VAL A 71 -7.46 18.86 4.49
C VAL A 71 -7.16 19.49 3.13
N SER A 72 -5.88 19.73 2.81
CA SER A 72 -5.45 20.36 1.56
C SER A 72 -5.82 19.55 0.31
N LEU A 73 -6.01 18.23 0.46
CA LEU A 73 -6.34 17.32 -0.64
C LEU A 73 -7.85 17.16 -0.87
N ILE A 74 -8.70 17.48 0.11
CA ILE A 74 -10.15 17.29 0.01
C ILE A 74 -10.75 18.00 -1.21
N PRO A 75 -10.43 19.29 -1.48
CA PRO A 75 -10.98 19.99 -2.64
C PRO A 75 -10.58 19.34 -3.98
N LEU A 76 -9.34 18.83 -4.08
CA LEU A 76 -8.84 18.17 -5.28
C LEU A 76 -9.51 16.80 -5.48
N ILE A 77 -9.73 16.05 -4.40
CA ILE A 77 -10.43 14.76 -4.42
C ILE A 77 -11.88 14.94 -4.90
N GLU A 78 -12.56 15.99 -4.45
CA GLU A 78 -13.92 16.32 -4.89
C GLU A 78 -13.97 16.71 -6.37
N GLU A 79 -13.05 17.56 -6.84
CA GLU A 79 -12.94 17.93 -8.26
C GLU A 79 -12.72 16.70 -9.16
N LEU A 80 -11.81 15.80 -8.76
CA LEU A 80 -11.53 14.58 -9.52
C LEU A 80 -12.72 13.61 -9.54
N LYS A 81 -13.50 13.54 -8.46
CA LYS A 81 -14.73 12.74 -8.39
C LYS A 81 -15.79 13.26 -9.36
N GLU A 82 -15.96 14.58 -9.47
CA GLU A 82 -16.91 15.18 -10.42
C GLU A 82 -16.47 14.97 -11.87
N LYS A 83 -15.20 15.23 -12.21
CA LYS A 83 -14.66 14.95 -13.56
C LYS A 83 -14.81 13.48 -13.96
N LYS A 84 -14.63 12.56 -13.01
CA LYS A 84 -14.85 11.13 -13.27
C LYS A 84 -16.31 10.85 -13.65
N LYS A 85 -17.29 11.46 -12.98
CA LYS A 85 -18.72 11.29 -13.30
C LYS A 85 -19.02 11.77 -14.72
N GLU A 86 -18.48 12.92 -15.12
CA GLU A 86 -18.65 13.46 -16.48
C GLU A 86 -18.15 12.50 -17.56
N ILE A 87 -17.01 11.83 -17.32
CA ILE A 87 -16.42 10.85 -18.26
C ILE A 87 -17.24 9.55 -18.31
N THR A 88 -17.89 9.14 -17.22
CA THR A 88 -18.64 7.87 -17.17
C THR A 88 -20.08 7.98 -17.69
N HIS A 89 -20.58 9.20 -17.94
CA HIS A 89 -21.92 9.45 -18.46
C HIS A 89 -21.93 9.82 -19.96
N SER A 90 -20.79 9.68 -20.64
CA SER A 90 -20.63 9.84 -22.09
C SER A 90 -20.36 8.51 -22.78
#